data_AF-A0A9P0LA66-F1
#
_entry.id   AF-A0A9P0LA66-F1
#
_cell.length_a   1.000
_cell.length_b   1.000
_cell.length_c   1.000
_cell.angle_alpha   90.00
_cell.angle_beta   90.00
_cell.angle_gamma   90.00
#
_symmetry.space_group_name_H-M   'P 1'
#
loop_
_entity.id
_entity.type
_entity.pdbx_description
1 polymer ?
#
loop_
_entity_poly.entity_id
_entity_poly.type
_entity_poly.pdbx_seq_one_letter_code
_entity_poly.pdbx_strand_id
1 'polypeptide(L)'
;MLYTWSMSFEIFVLAERMGHFDMMVFPSKEEEWLKVAEGFNNMWQFENCLGAVDGKHIAIKQPPGSGSYYYNYKGFFSVVLFAIVNANYEFTYVSCGTNGRISDGGSLRKQIFTI
;
A
#
# COMPACT_ATOMS: atom_id res chain seq x y z
N MET A 1 -16.79 9.94 3.96
CA MET A 1 -16.76 8.46 3.83
C MET A 1 -16.83 7.96 2.36
N LEU A 2 -17.23 8.80 1.38
CA LEU A 2 -17.17 8.42 -0.06
C LEU A 2 -15.77 8.60 -0.68
N TYR A 3 -14.99 9.55 -0.18
CA TYR A 3 -13.65 9.87 -0.71
C TYR A 3 -12.64 8.72 -0.55
N THR A 4 -12.74 7.93 0.52
CA THR A 4 -11.85 6.79 0.76
C THR A 4 -12.02 5.68 -0.27
N TRP A 5 -13.25 5.45 -0.75
CA TRP A 5 -13.54 4.41 -1.75
C TRP A 5 -13.05 4.78 -3.14
N SER A 6 -13.21 6.05 -3.54
CA SER A 6 -12.64 6.56 -4.80
C SER A 6 -11.12 6.45 -4.78
N MET A 7 -10.51 6.80 -3.65
CA MET A 7 -9.07 6.83 -3.52
C MET A 7 -8.44 5.44 -3.57
N SER A 8 -9.02 4.44 -2.89
CA SER A 8 -8.58 3.04 -3.01
C SER A 8 -8.67 2.50 -4.44
N PHE A 9 -9.73 2.85 -5.20
CA PHE A 9 -9.89 2.39 -6.58
C PHE A 9 -8.84 3.00 -7.53
N GLU A 10 -8.47 4.26 -7.33
CA GLU A 10 -7.48 4.94 -8.18
C GLU A 10 -6.05 4.49 -7.88
N ILE A 11 -5.69 4.32 -6.60
CA ILE A 11 -4.43 3.70 -6.17
C ILE A 11 -4.28 2.32 -6.82
N PHE A 12 -5.36 1.55 -6.87
CA PHE A 12 -5.38 0.24 -7.47
C PHE A 12 -5.00 0.24 -8.97
N VAL A 13 -5.60 1.12 -9.78
CA VAL A 13 -5.31 1.23 -11.22
C VAL A 13 -3.87 1.67 -11.47
N LEU A 14 -3.35 2.57 -10.63
CA LEU A 14 -1.98 3.05 -10.75
C LEU A 14 -0.96 1.96 -10.40
N ALA A 15 -1.23 1.17 -9.36
CA ALA A 15 -0.36 0.08 -8.92
C ALA A 15 -0.21 -1.02 -9.97
N GLU A 16 -1.26 -1.36 -10.72
CA GLU A 16 -1.19 -2.36 -11.80
C GLU A 16 -0.43 -1.85 -13.04
N ARG A 17 -0.21 -0.53 -13.15
CA ARG A 17 0.51 0.11 -14.25
C ARG A 17 2.00 0.34 -13.96
N MET A 18 2.46 0.09 -12.74
CA MET A 18 3.87 0.25 -12.39
C MET A 18 4.70 -0.95 -12.82
N GLY A 19 5.39 -0.80 -13.96
CA GLY A 19 6.39 -1.76 -14.46
C GLY A 19 7.82 -1.53 -13.94
N HIS A 20 8.09 -0.38 -13.30
CA HIS A 20 9.41 -0.02 -12.77
C HIS A 20 9.30 0.47 -11.33
N PHE A 21 10.01 -0.20 -10.42
CA PHE A 21 10.19 0.20 -9.03
C PHE A 21 11.25 1.30 -8.96
N ASP A 22 11.00 2.47 -9.55
CA ASP A 22 11.86 3.62 -9.30
C ASP A 22 11.58 4.18 -7.90
N MET A 23 12.70 4.40 -7.22
CA MET A 23 12.86 4.79 -5.82
C MET A 23 11.78 5.77 -5.33
N MET A 24 10.78 5.25 -4.61
CA MET A 24 9.81 6.08 -3.88
C MET A 24 10.51 6.71 -2.68
N VAL A 25 10.52 8.04 -2.63
CA VAL A 25 11.12 8.80 -1.53
C VAL A 25 10.12 8.79 -0.37
N PHE A 26 10.33 7.86 0.56
CA PHE A 26 9.58 7.86 1.81
C PHE A 26 9.98 9.07 2.65
N PRO A 27 9.03 9.87 3.17
CA PRO A 27 9.35 11.02 3.99
C PRO A 27 10.20 10.60 5.20
N SER A 28 11.32 11.28 5.40
CA SER A 28 12.29 10.98 6.46
C SER A 28 12.42 12.11 7.47
N LYS A 29 12.00 13.33 7.09
CA LYS A 29 12.06 14.53 7.92
C LYS A 29 10.66 15.00 8.30
N GLU A 30 10.55 15.64 9.46
CA GLU A 30 9.29 16.21 9.96
C GLU A 30 8.65 17.17 8.94
N GLU A 31 9.43 18.03 8.30
CA GLU A 31 8.95 18.96 7.27
C GLU A 31 8.29 18.25 6.07
N GLU A 32 8.76 17.06 5.70
CA GLU A 32 8.19 16.29 4.60
C GLU A 32 6.84 15.67 5.01
N TRP A 33 6.74 15.18 6.25
CA TRP A 33 5.49 14.69 6.82
C TRP A 33 4.44 15.80 6.96
N LEU A 34 4.86 17.01 7.38
CA LEU A 34 3.98 18.17 7.46
C LEU A 34 3.42 18.55 6.10
N LYS A 35 4.24 18.51 5.04
CA LYS A 35 3.76 18.74 3.66
C LYS A 35 2.71 17.72 3.23
N VAL A 36 2.89 16.44 3.59
CA VAL A 36 1.89 15.41 3.29
C VAL A 36 0.58 15.69 4.05
N ALA A 37 0.67 16.02 5.33
CA ALA A 37 -0.49 16.38 6.16
C ALA A 37 -1.24 17.59 5.63
N GLU A 38 -0.52 18.64 5.22
CA GLU A 38 -1.11 19.82 4.59
C GLU A 38 -1.82 19.47 3.28
N GLY A 39 -1.21 18.63 2.43
CA GLY A 39 -1.83 18.17 1.20
C GLY A 39 -3.17 17.47 1.45
N PHE A 40 -3.22 16.59 2.45
CA PHE A 40 -4.47 15.91 2.82
C PHE A 40 -5.51 16.83 3.43
N ASN A 41 -5.09 17.78 4.26
CA ASN A 41 -6.00 18.77 4.81
C ASN A 41 -6.60 19.64 3.70
N ASN A 42 -5.76 20.19 2.82
CA ASN A 42 -6.18 21.12 1.78
C ASN A 42 -7.11 20.48 0.75
N MET A 43 -6.86 19.25 0.32
CA MET A 43 -7.63 18.61 -0.76
C MET A 43 -8.78 17.75 -0.25
N TRP A 44 -8.60 17.09 0.90
CA TRP A 44 -9.53 16.07 1.40
C TRP A 44 -10.17 16.43 2.74
N GLN A 45 -9.80 17.58 3.32
CA GLN A 45 -10.25 18.01 4.65
C GLN A 45 -9.96 16.96 5.71
N PHE A 46 -8.83 16.28 5.57
CA PHE A 46 -8.37 15.24 6.49
C PHE A 46 -7.11 15.73 7.21
N GLU A 47 -7.32 16.35 8.37
CA GLU A 47 -6.25 16.88 9.20
C GLU A 47 -5.34 15.76 9.71
N ASN A 48 -4.04 16.05 9.81
CA ASN A 48 -3.01 15.14 10.34
C ASN A 48 -2.90 13.79 9.59
N CYS A 49 -3.33 13.71 8.33
CA CYS A 49 -3.11 12.50 7.52
C CYS A 49 -1.67 12.45 7.01
N LEU A 50 -0.92 11.43 7.39
CA LEU A 50 0.45 11.26 6.91
C LEU A 50 0.55 10.38 5.66
N GLY A 51 -0.56 9.82 5.21
CA GLY A 51 -0.59 8.91 4.07
C GLY A 51 -1.86 8.08 4.07
N ALA A 52 -2.34 7.74 2.87
CA ALA A 52 -3.38 6.76 2.69
C ALA A 52 -2.74 5.41 2.35
N VAL A 53 -3.20 4.37 3.03
CA VAL A 53 -2.56 3.06 2.99
C VAL A 53 -3.54 2.03 2.44
N ASP A 54 -3.09 1.21 1.49
CA ASP A 54 -3.91 0.12 0.96
C ASP A 54 -3.07 -1.14 0.65
N GLY A 55 -3.74 -2.30 0.72
CA GLY A 55 -3.18 -3.62 0.50
C GLY A 55 -3.95 -4.39 -0.58
N LYS A 56 -3.25 -5.07 -1.49
CA LYS A 56 -3.86 -5.90 -2.52
C LYS A 56 -3.17 -7.25 -2.65
N HIS A 57 -3.97 -8.31 -2.73
CA HIS A 57 -3.50 -9.62 -3.18
C HIS A 57 -3.28 -9.62 -4.69
N ILE A 58 -2.03 -9.77 -5.12
CA ILE A 58 -1.65 -10.05 -6.51
C ILE A 58 -1.64 -11.57 -6.69
N ALA A 59 -2.44 -12.07 -7.62
CA ALA A 59 -2.49 -13.50 -7.93
C ALA A 59 -1.15 -13.96 -8.53
N ILE A 60 -0.65 -15.09 -8.04
CA ILE A 60 0.57 -15.74 -8.55
C ILE A 60 0.28 -17.18 -8.91
N LYS A 61 1.12 -17.78 -9.76
CA LYS A 61 1.20 -19.23 -9.86
C LYS A 61 1.81 -19.79 -8.59
N GLN A 62 1.29 -20.92 -8.10
CA GLN A 62 1.84 -21.60 -6.93
C GLN A 62 3.34 -21.87 -7.14
N PRO A 63 4.23 -21.33 -6.29
CA PRO A 63 5.64 -21.67 -6.36
C PRO A 63 5.84 -23.16 -6.03
N PRO A 64 6.72 -23.89 -6.74
CA PRO A 64 7.00 -25.30 -6.45
C PRO A 64 7.40 -25.53 -4.99
N GLY A 65 6.83 -26.55 -4.35
CA GLY A 65 7.15 -26.89 -2.95
C GLY A 65 6.63 -25.91 -1.88
N SER A 66 5.88 -24.86 -2.26
CA SER A 66 5.38 -23.87 -1.30
C SER A 66 4.17 -24.32 -0.47
N GLY A 67 3.58 -25.49 -0.77
CA GLY A 67 2.37 -25.97 -0.09
C GLY A 67 1.25 -24.92 -0.14
N SER A 68 0.62 -24.63 0.99
CA SER A 68 -0.38 -23.57 1.14
C SER A 68 0.21 -22.24 1.59
N TYR A 69 1.53 -22.06 1.52
CA TYR A 69 2.19 -20.87 2.07
C TYR A 69 1.58 -19.61 1.46
N TYR A 70 1.52 -19.48 0.14
CA TYR A 70 0.94 -18.33 -0.57
C TYR A 70 -0.58 -18.37 -0.75
N TYR A 71 -1.25 -19.40 -0.22
CA TYR A 71 -2.68 -19.58 -0.43
C TYR A 71 -3.47 -18.66 0.50
N ASN A 72 -4.26 -17.76 -0.09
CA ASN A 72 -5.02 -16.76 0.65
C ASN A 72 -6.43 -17.26 1.00
N TYR A 73 -7.13 -16.50 1.85
CA TYR A 73 -8.50 -16.81 2.26
C TYR A 73 -9.53 -16.69 1.13
N LYS A 74 -9.17 -16.04 0.02
CA LYS A 74 -9.99 -15.91 -1.19
C LYS A 74 -9.86 -17.11 -2.14
N GLY A 75 -9.10 -18.13 -1.76
CA GLY A 75 -9.02 -19.40 -2.49
C GLY A 75 -8.00 -19.41 -3.65
N PHE A 76 -7.04 -18.48 -3.68
CA PHE A 76 -5.99 -18.47 -4.70
C PHE A 76 -4.60 -18.19 -4.12
N PHE A 77 -3.54 -18.50 -4.88
CA PHE A 77 -2.17 -18.17 -4.48
C PHE A 77 -1.87 -16.70 -4.77
N SER A 78 -1.34 -15.99 -3.79
CA SER A 78 -1.04 -14.56 -3.95
C SER A 78 0.17 -14.10 -3.16
N VAL A 79 0.73 -12.98 -3.60
CA VAL A 79 1.56 -12.10 -2.77
C VAL A 79 0.77 -10.84 -2.43
N VAL A 80 1.05 -10.24 -1.29
CA VAL A 80 0.49 -8.95 -0.89
C VAL A 80 1.37 -7.85 -1.46
N LEU A 81 0.73 -6.96 -2.22
CA LEU A 81 1.21 -5.62 -2.53
C LEU A 81 0.67 -4.69 -1.45
N PHE A 82 1.52 -3.82 -0.95
CA PHE A 82 1.19 -2.82 0.03
C PHE A 82 1.70 -1.47 -0.44
N ALA A 83 0.87 -0.43 -0.36
CA ALA A 83 1.19 0.89 -0.87
C ALA A 83 0.75 1.98 0.10
N ILE A 84 1.54 3.05 0.15
CA ILE A 84 1.21 4.31 0.80
C ILE A 84 1.22 5.39 -0.29
N VAL A 85 0.18 6.21 -0.31
CA VAL A 85 0.08 7.35 -1.22
C VAL A 85 -0.10 8.66 -0.45
N ASN A 86 0.37 9.75 -1.05
CA ASN A 86 0.08 11.10 -0.59
C ASN A 86 -1.28 11.58 -1.09
N ALA A 87 -1.64 12.80 -0.72
CA ALA A 87 -2.91 13.41 -1.09
C ALA A 87 -3.09 13.60 -2.61
N ASN A 88 -1.99 13.66 -3.38
CA ASN A 88 -1.98 13.81 -4.83
C ASN A 88 -2.09 12.47 -5.57
N TYR A 89 -2.35 11.36 -4.88
CA TYR A 89 -2.34 10.00 -5.43
C TYR A 89 -0.96 9.51 -5.90
N GLU A 90 0.10 10.15 -5.42
CA GLU A 90 1.46 9.74 -5.73
C GLU A 90 1.93 8.74 -4.68
N PHE A 91 2.60 7.68 -5.11
CA PHE A 91 3.08 6.65 -4.21
C PHE A 91 4.32 7.13 -3.48
N THR A 92 4.25 7.14 -2.15
CA THR A 92 5.36 7.47 -1.26
C THR A 92 6.07 6.22 -0.77
N TYR A 93 5.40 5.06 -0.82
CA TYR A 93 5.96 3.77 -0.49
C TYR A 93 5.20 2.65 -1.19
N VAL A 94 5.92 1.68 -1.73
CA VAL A 94 5.36 0.41 -2.20
C VAL A 94 6.24 -0.73 -1.73
N SER A 95 5.60 -1.76 -1.19
CA SER A 95 6.23 -3.03 -0.87
C SER A 95 5.46 -4.17 -1.49
N CYS A 96 6.19 -5.10 -2.10
CA CYS A 96 5.63 -6.28 -2.74
C CYS A 96 6.38 -7.53 -2.29
N GLY A 97 5.66 -8.66 -2.17
CA GLY A 97 6.29 -9.96 -1.91
C GLY A 97 6.02 -10.52 -0.51
N THR A 98 5.23 -9.84 0.31
CA THR A 98 4.71 -10.47 1.53
C THR A 98 3.77 -11.61 1.15
N ASN A 99 3.86 -12.72 1.88
CA ASN A 99 3.02 -13.89 1.63
C ASN A 99 1.52 -13.54 1.76
N GLY A 100 0.72 -13.89 0.74
CA GLY A 100 -0.74 -13.72 0.65
C GLY A 100 -1.60 -14.47 1.68
N ARG A 101 -1.04 -15.32 2.53
CA ARG A 101 -1.76 -15.90 3.68
C ARG A 101 -1.95 -14.89 4.83
N ILE A 102 -1.14 -13.85 4.87
CA ILE A 102 -1.16 -12.83 5.92
C ILE A 102 -2.28 -11.82 5.60
N SER A 103 -3.08 -11.47 6.61
CA SER A 103 -4.12 -10.42 6.46
C SER A 103 -3.49 -9.04 6.28
N ASP A 104 -4.24 -8.08 5.76
CA ASP A 104 -3.75 -6.71 5.54
C ASP A 104 -3.21 -6.08 6.85
N GLY A 105 -3.86 -6.34 7.98
CA GLY A 105 -3.37 -5.93 9.31
C GLY A 105 -2.10 -6.67 9.75
N GLY A 106 -1.93 -7.93 9.35
CA GLY A 106 -0.72 -8.70 9.62
C GLY A 106 0.46 -8.31 8.72
N SER A 107 0.20 -7.92 7.47
CA SER A 107 1.23 -7.40 6.57
C SER A 107 1.69 -6.03 7.04
N LEU A 108 0.75 -5.16 7.44
CA LEU A 108 1.03 -3.89 8.11
C LEU A 108 1.96 -4.05 9.32
N ARG A 109 1.65 -5.00 10.20
CA ARG A 109 2.47 -5.27 11.40
C ARG A 109 3.88 -5.77 11.06
N LYS A 110 4.01 -6.55 9.99
CA LYS A 110 5.32 -7.08 9.54
C LYS A 110 6.15 -6.01 8.81
N GLN A 111 5.47 -5.03 8.23
CA GLN A 111 6.05 -3.87 7.56
C GLN A 111 6.27 -2.70 8.52
N ILE A 112 6.03 -2.87 9.84
CA ILE A 112 6.16 -1.79 10.84
C ILE A 112 7.46 -1.04 10.56
N PHE A 113 7.25 0.16 10.04
CA PHE A 113 8.20 1.24 10.02
C PHE A 113 8.54 1.47 11.49
N THR A 114 9.71 0.99 11.91
CA THR A 114 10.31 1.44 13.15
C THR A 114 10.60 2.93 12.96
N ILE A 115 9.63 3.76 13.33
CA ILE A 115 9.87 5.14 13.78
C ILE A 115 10.63 5.09 15.10
#